data_AF-A0A022MBW5-F1
#
_entry.id   AF-A0A022MBW5-F1
#
_cell.length_a   1.000
_cell.length_b   1.000
_cell.length_c   1.000
_cell.angle_alpha   90.00
_cell.angle_beta   90.00
_cell.angle_gamma   90.00
#
_symmetry.space_group_name_H-M   'P 1'
#
loop_
_entity.id
_entity.type
_entity.pdbx_description
1 polymer ?
#
loop_
_entity_poly.entity_id
_entity_poly.type
_entity_poly.pdbx_seq_one_letter_code
_entity_poly.pdbx_strand_id
1 'polypeptide(L)'
;MRVPVARRAGQLTDSDFSEEDVAQFHRLMTDLAALCGAVGERRTPDGAWAPASSGLFEQFGESMQLIAEISRKLNTTRGGIRRIHGRARERGRLRSLGRIR
;
A
#
# COMPACT_ATOMS: atom_id res chain seq x y z
N MET A 1 -27.70 -23.47 -0.41
CA MET A 1 -27.68 -23.28 1.06
C MET A 1 -26.23 -23.02 1.47
N ARG A 2 -25.83 -21.76 1.71
CA ARG A 2 -24.47 -21.43 2.16
C ARG A 2 -24.38 -21.67 3.66
N VAL A 3 -23.50 -22.58 4.07
CA VAL A 3 -23.24 -22.89 5.48
C VAL A 3 -22.61 -21.65 6.13
N PRO A 4 -23.08 -21.20 7.31
CA PRO A 4 -22.40 -20.14 8.04
C PRO A 4 -21.05 -20.69 8.48
N VAL A 5 -19.96 -20.23 7.86
CA VAL A 5 -18.62 -20.53 8.34
C VAL A 5 -18.49 -19.86 9.70
N ALA A 6 -18.43 -20.65 10.77
CA ALA A 6 -18.20 -20.15 12.13
C ALA A 6 -16.98 -19.22 12.12
N ARG A 7 -17.19 -17.96 12.50
CA ARG A 7 -16.19 -16.90 12.46
C ARG A 7 -14.96 -17.33 13.28
N ARG A 8 -13.81 -17.54 12.64
CA ARG A 8 -12.56 -17.69 13.38
C ARG A 8 -12.31 -16.38 14.13
N ALA A 9 -12.07 -16.46 15.44
CA ALA A 9 -11.70 -15.31 16.25
C ALA A 9 -10.49 -14.62 15.60
N GLY A 10 -10.67 -13.37 15.13
CA GLY A 10 -9.62 -12.59 14.47
C GLY A 10 -9.72 -12.50 12.93
N GLN A 11 -10.69 -13.17 12.28
CA GLN A 11 -10.93 -12.96 10.85
C GLN A 11 -11.76 -11.69 10.63
N LEU A 12 -11.15 -10.72 9.92
CA LEU A 12 -11.81 -9.49 9.50
C LEU A 12 -12.82 -9.78 8.39
N THR A 13 -13.87 -8.97 8.35
CA THR A 13 -14.87 -8.92 7.29
C THR A 13 -14.90 -7.52 6.69
N ASP A 14 -15.49 -7.38 5.50
CA ASP A 14 -15.61 -6.07 4.84
C ASP A 14 -16.33 -5.05 5.73
N SER A 15 -17.31 -5.50 6.52
CA SER A 15 -18.03 -4.65 7.46
C SER A 15 -17.13 -3.99 8.50
N ASP A 16 -15.97 -4.58 8.82
CA ASP A 16 -15.02 -4.09 9.82
C ASP A 16 -14.21 -2.89 9.31
N PHE A 17 -14.25 -2.59 8.02
CA PHE A 17 -13.64 -1.42 7.40
C PHE A 17 -14.67 -0.29 7.25
N SER A 18 -14.28 0.94 7.56
CA SER A 18 -15.12 2.10 7.24
C SER A 18 -14.91 2.54 5.79
N GLU A 19 -15.83 3.35 5.26
CA GLU A 19 -15.64 4.01 3.96
C GLU A 19 -14.35 4.84 3.91
N GLU A 20 -14.01 5.52 5.03
CA GLU A 20 -12.76 6.28 5.14
C GLU A 20 -11.52 5.38 5.02
N ASP A 21 -11.55 4.18 5.60
CA ASP A 21 -10.45 3.22 5.49
C ASP A 21 -10.27 2.75 4.05
N VAL A 22 -11.37 2.45 3.37
CA VAL A 22 -11.36 2.05 1.95
C VAL A 22 -10.84 3.19 1.08
N ALA A 23 -11.32 4.41 1.31
CA ALA A 23 -10.86 5.59 0.58
C ALA A 23 -9.37 5.85 0.84
N GLN A 24 -8.89 5.69 2.07
CA GLN A 24 -7.47 5.84 2.39
C GLN A 24 -6.64 4.74 1.74
N PHE A 25 -7.11 3.49 1.74
CA PHE A 25 -6.44 2.39 1.04
C PHE A 25 -6.28 2.69 -0.45
N HIS A 26 -7.35 3.11 -1.12
CA HIS A 26 -7.30 3.49 -2.53
C HIS A 26 -6.30 4.63 -2.78
N ARG A 27 -6.32 5.70 -1.97
CA ARG A 27 -5.33 6.79 -2.08
C ARG A 27 -3.90 6.28 -1.96
N LEU A 28 -3.61 5.43 -0.97
CA LEU A 28 -2.27 4.87 -0.76
C LEU A 28 -1.78 4.03 -1.94
N MET A 29 -2.67 3.24 -2.55
CA MET A 29 -2.35 2.43 -3.72
C MET A 29 -2.22 3.27 -4.99
N THR A 30 -3.12 4.24 -5.19
CA THR A 30 -3.05 5.20 -6.29
C THR A 30 -1.74 5.94 -6.28
N ASP A 31 -1.31 6.48 -5.14
CA ASP A 31 -0.06 7.22 -5.08
C ASP A 31 1.17 6.34 -5.33
N LEU A 32 1.15 5.08 -4.88
CA LEU A 32 2.22 4.13 -5.14
C LEU A 32 2.31 3.82 -6.63
N ALA A 33 1.17 3.53 -7.27
CA ALA A 33 1.09 3.29 -8.70
C ALA A 33 1.53 4.51 -9.52
N ALA A 34 1.12 5.72 -9.12
CA ALA A 34 1.52 6.96 -9.76
C ALA A 34 3.03 7.19 -9.70
N LEU A 35 3.67 6.92 -8.55
CA LEU A 35 5.13 6.98 -8.45
C LEU A 35 5.80 5.99 -9.41
N CYS A 36 5.36 4.73 -9.41
CA CYS A 36 5.92 3.71 -10.29
C CYS A 36 5.72 4.07 -11.78
N GLY A 37 4.56 4.60 -12.16
CA GLY A 37 4.28 5.08 -13.51
C GLY A 37 5.23 6.21 -13.91
N ALA A 38 5.36 7.23 -13.06
CA ALA A 38 6.27 8.36 -13.32
C ALA A 38 7.74 7.94 -13.38
N VAL A 39 8.15 6.92 -12.63
CA VAL A 39 9.49 6.32 -12.74
C VAL A 39 9.64 5.62 -14.09
N GLY A 40 8.66 4.83 -14.50
CA GLY A 40 8.66 4.13 -15.79
C GLY A 40 8.77 5.09 -16.97
N GLU A 41 7.99 6.17 -16.98
CA GLU A 41 8.03 7.20 -18.01
C GLU A 41 9.40 7.90 -18.09
N ARG A 42 10.03 8.18 -16.95
CA ARG A 42 11.32 8.90 -16.91
C ARG A 42 12.54 8.03 -17.16
N ARG A 43 12.49 6.76 -16.74
CA ARG A 43 13.69 5.89 -16.64
C ARG A 43 13.63 4.67 -17.53
N THR A 44 12.45 4.34 -18.06
CA THR A 44 12.27 3.22 -18.99
C THR A 44 11.26 3.56 -20.09
N PRO A 45 11.42 4.68 -20.83
CA PRO A 45 10.43 5.12 -21.82
C PRO A 45 10.14 4.07 -22.90
N ASP A 46 11.17 3.33 -23.31
CA ASP A 46 11.06 2.25 -24.31
C ASP A 46 11.12 0.85 -23.68
N GLY A 47 10.89 0.75 -22.36
CA GLY A 47 11.00 -0.50 -21.60
C GLY A 47 12.44 -0.92 -21.27
N ALA A 48 13.45 -0.15 -21.67
CA ALA A 48 14.86 -0.34 -21.31
C ALA A 48 15.33 0.74 -20.34
N TRP A 49 16.23 0.40 -19.43
CA TRP A 49 16.82 1.37 -18.50
C TRP A 49 17.55 2.48 -19.26
N ALA A 50 17.09 3.71 -19.04
CA ALA A 50 17.60 4.94 -19.63
C ALA A 50 18.14 5.84 -18.49
N PRO A 51 19.45 5.76 -18.20
CA PRO A 51 20.08 6.64 -17.22
C PRO A 51 20.03 8.10 -17.68
N ALA A 52 19.90 9.04 -16.75
CA ALA A 52 19.96 10.46 -17.09
C ALA A 52 21.41 10.96 -17.18
N SER A 53 22.31 10.29 -16.46
CA SER A 53 23.73 10.64 -16.42
C SER A 53 24.53 9.83 -17.44
N SER A 54 25.55 10.44 -18.03
CA SER A 54 26.45 9.79 -18.98
C SER A 54 27.57 8.97 -18.31
N GLY A 55 27.94 9.30 -17.07
CA GLY A 55 29.01 8.65 -16.33
C GLY A 55 28.51 7.52 -15.42
N LEU A 56 29.27 6.42 -15.36
CA LEU A 56 28.86 5.22 -14.61
C LEU A 56 28.73 5.48 -13.11
N PHE A 57 29.61 6.29 -12.52
CA PHE A 57 29.55 6.60 -11.10
C PHE A 57 28.28 7.37 -10.74
N GLU A 58 27.91 8.35 -11.56
CA GLU A 58 26.68 9.12 -11.44
C GLU A 58 25.44 8.23 -11.65
N GLN A 59 25.51 7.28 -12.59
CA GLN A 59 24.47 6.28 -12.82
C GLN A 59 24.21 5.38 -11.60
N PHE A 60 25.25 5.00 -10.86
CA PHE A 60 25.09 4.30 -9.59
C PHE A 60 24.39 5.18 -8.55
N GLY A 61 24.79 6.46 -8.47
CA GLY A 61 24.17 7.45 -7.58
C GLY A 61 22.68 7.64 -7.84
N GLU A 62 22.28 7.87 -9.09
CA GLU A 62 20.87 8.03 -9.47
C GLU A 62 20.06 6.76 -9.19
N SER A 63 20.64 5.58 -9.42
CA SER A 63 19.98 4.29 -9.20
C SER A 63 19.70 4.09 -7.71
N MET A 64 20.70 4.37 -6.86
CA MET A 64 20.54 4.28 -5.41
C MET A 64 19.50 5.29 -4.88
N GLN A 65 19.49 6.50 -5.43
CA GLN A 65 18.50 7.52 -5.07
C GLN A 65 17.08 7.09 -5.43
N LEU A 66 16.89 6.53 -6.64
CA LEU A 66 15.62 6.00 -7.11
C LEU A 66 15.13 4.83 -6.23
N ILE A 67 16.01 3.88 -5.93
CA ILE A 67 15.70 2.75 -5.03
C ILE A 67 15.25 3.28 -3.66
N ALA A 68 15.95 4.28 -3.12
CA ALA A 68 15.60 4.88 -1.84
C ALA A 68 14.23 5.59 -1.89
N GLU A 69 13.91 6.27 -2.99
CA GLU A 69 12.60 6.90 -3.21
C GLU A 69 11.46 5.87 -3.22
N ILE A 70 11.60 4.83 -4.04
CA ILE A 70 10.62 3.73 -4.14
C ILE A 70 10.46 3.05 -2.78
N SER A 71 11.57 2.77 -2.10
CA SER A 71 11.56 2.14 -0.77
C SER A 71 10.82 2.99 0.26
N ARG A 72 11.04 4.31 0.28
CA ARG A 72 10.31 5.23 1.16
C ARG A 72 8.81 5.19 0.87
N LYS A 73 8.40 5.26 -0.40
CA LYS A 73 6.98 5.21 -0.76
C LYS A 73 6.34 3.88 -0.36
N LEU A 74 7.00 2.75 -0.64
CA LEU A 74 6.54 1.42 -0.23
C LEU A 74 6.37 1.31 1.29
N ASN A 75 7.32 1.82 2.07
CA ASN A 75 7.24 1.79 3.53
C ASN A 75 6.10 2.66 4.05
N THR A 76 5.89 3.85 3.49
CA THR A 76 4.74 4.69 3.83
C THR A 76 3.42 4.01 3.50
N THR A 77 3.30 3.41 2.31
CA THR A 77 2.09 2.67 1.89
C THR A 77 1.82 1.48 2.79
N ARG A 78 2.83 0.63 3.07
CA ARG A 78 2.70 -0.50 4.01
C ARG A 78 2.31 -0.05 5.42
N GLY A 79 2.92 1.01 5.92
CA GLY A 79 2.58 1.59 7.22
C GLY A 79 1.14 2.08 7.27
N GLY A 80 0.66 2.73 6.21
CA GLY A 80 -0.74 3.14 6.06
C GLY A 80 -1.71 1.94 6.07
N ILE A 81 -1.43 0.91 5.27
CA ILE A 81 -2.23 -0.32 5.22
C ILE A 81 -2.28 -1.01 6.59
N ARG A 82 -1.14 -1.08 7.30
CA ARG A 82 -1.09 -1.68 8.64
C ARG A 82 -1.95 -0.91 9.64
N ARG A 83 -1.98 0.43 9.57
CA ARG A 83 -2.86 1.25 10.41
C ARG A 83 -4.34 1.01 10.10
N ILE A 84 -4.71 0.95 8.82
CA ILE A 84 -6.07 0.61 8.38
C ILE A 84 -6.49 -0.75 8.95
N HIS A 85 -5.65 -1.77 8.77
CA HIS A 85 -5.91 -3.11 9.29
C HIS A 85 -6.01 -3.14 10.83
N GLY A 86 -5.18 -2.35 11.52
CA GLY A 86 -5.25 -2.17 12.97
C GLY A 86 -6.59 -1.60 13.44
N ARG A 87 -7.10 -0.55 12.78
CA ARG A 87 -8.42 0.02 13.07
C ARG A 87 -9.55 -0.96 12.79
N ALA A 88 -9.48 -1.70 11.68
CA ALA A 88 -10.48 -2.72 11.35
C ALA A 88 -10.50 -3.85 12.39
N ARG A 89 -9.33 -4.28 12.87
CA ARG A 89 -9.23 -5.27 13.94
C ARG A 89 -9.85 -4.80 15.24
N GLU A 90 -9.64 -3.54 15.62
CA GLU A 90 -10.26 -2.98 16.82
C GLU A 90 -11.78 -2.91 16.69
N ARG A 91 -12.31 -2.44 15.56
CA ARG A 91 -13.78 -2.42 15.33
C ARG A 91 -14.37 -3.83 15.32
N GLY A 92 -13.73 -4.79 14.67
CA GLY A 92 -14.17 -6.18 14.68
C GLY A 92 -14.20 -6.77 16.10
N ARG A 93 -13.21 -6.44 16.93
CA ARG A 93 -13.20 -6.80 18.36
C ARG A 93 -14.36 -6.15 19.11
N LEU A 94 -14.58 -4.84 18.96
CA LEU A 94 -15.67 -4.13 19.64
C LEU A 94 -17.05 -4.67 19.25
N ARG A 95 -17.27 -5.01 17.97
CA ARG A 95 -18.51 -5.68 17.52
C ARG A 95 -18.68 -7.06 18.14
N SER A 96 -17.61 -7.87 18.20
CA SER A 96 -17.69 -9.20 18.82
C SER A 96 -18.06 -9.14 20.31
N LEU A 97 -17.77 -8.02 20.97
CA LEU A 97 -18.12 -7.74 22.36
C LEU A 97 -19.50 -7.06 22.51
N GLY A 98 -20.24 -6.85 21.42
CA GLY A 98 -21.52 -6.15 21.42
C GLY A 98 -21.46 -4.66 21.78
N ARG A 99 -20.27 -4.04 21.73
CA ARG A 99 -20.06 -2.64 22.13
C ARG A 99 -20.41 -1.63 21.06
N ILE A 100 -20.41 -2.07 19.80
CA ILE A 100 -20.82 -1.29 18.64
C ILE A 100 -21.65 -2.19 17.72
N ARG A 101 -22.55 -1.61 16.93
CA ARG A 101 -23.33 -2.33 15.92
C ARG A 101 -22.57 -2.45 14.60
#